data_AF-K1RKG2-F1
#
_entry.id   AF-K1RKG2-F1
#
_cell.length_a   1.000
_cell.length_b   1.000
_cell.length_c   1.000
_cell.angle_alpha   90.00
_cell.angle_beta   90.00
_cell.angle_gamma   90.00
#
_symmetry.space_group_name_H-M   'P 1'
#
loop_
_entity.id
_entity.type
_entity.pdbx_description
1 polymer ?
#
loop_
_entity_poly.entity_id
_entity_poly.type
_entity_poly.pdbx_seq_one_letter_code
_entity_poly.pdbx_strand_id
1 'polypeptide(L)'
;NTVKRTKKGVEKVVDLKPLIKVRKIELLNGILEIEALFPAGTENNINPSLLIDMFLSEDLGDTTVSEVERTGVLMENEKEFF
;
A
#
# COMPACT_ATOMS: atom_id res chain seq x y z
N ASN A 1 -11.40 -8.94 -2.75
CA ASN A 1 -12.16 -7.95 -1.95
C ASN A 1 -11.83 -8.16 -0.49
N THR A 2 -11.20 -7.18 0.16
CA THR A 2 -10.76 -7.28 1.57
C THR A 2 -11.87 -6.81 2.49
N VAL A 3 -12.18 -7.57 3.54
CA VAL A 3 -13.26 -7.28 4.49
C VAL A 3 -12.66 -6.84 5.83
N LYS A 4 -13.06 -5.66 6.33
CA LYS A 4 -12.73 -5.19 7.67
C LYS A 4 -13.92 -5.42 8.59
N ARG A 5 -13.72 -6.20 9.65
CA ARG A 5 -14.72 -6.36 10.72
C ARG A 5 -14.63 -5.18 11.69
N THR A 6 -15.73 -4.47 11.85
CA THR A 6 -15.82 -3.32 12.78
C THR A 6 -16.02 -3.79 14.22
N LYS A 7 -15.78 -2.91 15.20
CA LYS A 7 -16.06 -3.18 16.64
C LYS A 7 -17.54 -3.56 16.92
N LYS A 8 -18.45 -3.25 15.99
CA LYS A 8 -19.88 -3.61 16.05
C LYS A 8 -20.22 -4.90 15.30
N GLY A 9 -19.22 -5.69 14.88
CA GLY A 9 -19.41 -6.98 14.20
C GLY A 9 -19.80 -6.88 12.72
N VAL A 10 -19.94 -5.67 12.16
CA VAL A 10 -20.29 -5.47 10.75
C VAL A 10 -19.05 -5.65 9.88
N GLU A 11 -19.18 -6.45 8.83
CA GLU A 11 -18.16 -6.63 7.79
C GLU A 11 -18.33 -5.53 6.74
N LYS A 12 -17.31 -4.68 6.60
CA LYS A 12 -17.28 -3.63 5.57
C LYS A 12 -16.28 -4.05 4.49
N VAL A 13 -16.74 -4.11 3.24
CA VAL A 13 -15.84 -4.27 2.10
C VAL A 13 -14.99 -3.00 2.01
N VAL A 14 -13.67 -3.18 2.11
CA VAL A 14 -12.71 -2.10 1.91
C VAL A 14 -12.24 -2.21 0.45
N ASP A 15 -12.63 -1.24 -0.36
CA ASP A 15 -12.02 -1.06 -1.66
C ASP A 15 -10.74 -0.26 -1.49
N LEU A 16 -9.60 -0.92 -1.71
CA LEU A 16 -8.26 -0.33 -1.56
C LEU A 16 -7.83 0.44 -2.81
N LYS A 17 -8.41 0.14 -3.98
CA LYS A 17 -8.05 0.77 -5.27
C LYS A 17 -8.15 2.30 -5.27
N PRO A 18 -9.20 2.93 -4.72
CA PRO A 18 -9.29 4.39 -4.71
C PRO A 18 -8.34 5.06 -3.71
N LEU A 19 -7.70 4.29 -2.82
CA LEU A 19 -6.87 4.81 -1.74
C LEU A 19 -5.38 4.82 -2.08
N ILE A 20 -4.95 4.03 -3.07
CA ILE A 20 -3.55 3.88 -3.45
C ILE A 20 -3.33 4.56 -4.79
N LYS A 21 -2.38 5.50 -4.85
CA LYS A 21 -1.99 6.17 -6.10
C LYS A 21 -0.58 5.73 -6.50
N VAL A 22 -0.47 4.97 -7.58
CA VAL A 22 0.83 4.62 -8.16
C VAL A 22 1.39 5.84 -8.87
N ARG A 23 2.61 6.24 -8.49
CA ARG A 23 3.36 7.33 -9.11
C ARG A 23 4.29 6.84 -10.21
N LYS A 24 4.92 5.70 -9.97
CA LYS A 24 5.97 5.17 -10.83
C LYS A 24 5.93 3.65 -10.85
N ILE A 25 6.14 3.07 -12.03
CA ILE A 25 6.44 1.65 -12.22
C ILE A 25 7.55 1.56 -13.24
N GLU A 26 8.71 1.03 -12.85
CA GLU A 26 9.85 0.86 -13.75
C GLU A 26 10.51 -0.51 -13.55
N LEU A 27 10.99 -1.09 -14.64
CA LEU A 27 11.80 -2.32 -14.61
C LEU A 27 13.26 -1.93 -14.83
N LEU A 28 14.09 -2.06 -13.79
CA LEU A 28 15.49 -1.67 -13.80
C LEU A 28 16.34 -2.89 -13.44
N ASN A 29 17.22 -3.33 -14.36
CA ASN A 29 18.13 -4.46 -14.16
C ASN A 29 17.43 -5.76 -13.67
N GLY A 30 16.20 -6.01 -14.11
CA GLY A 30 15.42 -7.17 -13.68
C GLY A 30 14.67 -7.01 -12.36
N ILE A 31 14.74 -5.83 -11.73
CA ILE A 31 14.02 -5.48 -10.52
C ILE A 31 12.84 -4.57 -10.89
N LEU A 32 11.63 -4.90 -10.41
CA LEU A 32 10.46 -4.06 -10.56
C LEU A 32 10.42 -3.04 -9.42
N GLU A 33 10.65 -1.77 -9.74
CA GLU A 33 10.52 -0.65 -8.80
C GLU A 33 9.11 -0.05 -8.91
N ILE A 34 8.45 0.13 -7.77
CA ILE A 34 7.12 0.72 -7.68
C ILE A 34 7.14 1.83 -6.64
N GLU A 35 6.82 3.05 -7.06
CA GLU A 35 6.55 4.16 -6.15
C GLU A 35 5.03 4.37 -6.07
N ALA A 36 4.47 4.33 -4.87
CA ALA A 36 3.05 4.53 -4.64
C ALA A 36 2.77 5.33 -3.37
N LEU A 37 1.69 6.10 -3.40
CA LEU A 37 1.15 6.82 -2.27
C LEU A 37 0.06 5.99 -1.60
N PHE A 38 0.11 5.95 -0.27
CA PHE A 38 -0.83 5.26 0.59
C PHE A 38 -1.48 6.27 1.55
N PRO A 39 -2.73 6.03 1.97
CA PRO A 39 -3.37 6.89 2.95
C PRO A 39 -2.70 6.68 4.32
N ALA A 40 -2.38 7.77 5.01
CA ALA A 40 -1.73 7.78 6.32
C ALA A 40 -2.54 8.53 7.39
N GLY A 41 -3.84 8.72 7.17
CA GLY A 41 -4.73 9.45 8.06
C GLY A 41 -5.30 8.59 9.20
N THR A 42 -6.08 9.21 10.10
CA THR A 42 -6.69 8.51 11.24
C THR A 42 -7.86 7.59 10.84
N GLU A 43 -8.65 8.00 9.85
CA GLU A 43 -9.79 7.22 9.36
C GLU A 43 -9.38 6.17 8.33
N ASN A 44 -8.49 6.55 7.41
CA ASN A 44 -7.92 5.70 6.38
C ASN A 44 -6.40 5.65 6.55
N ASN A 45 -5.89 4.49 6.98
CA ASN A 45 -4.48 4.21 7.13
C ASN A 45 -4.17 2.83 6.55
N ILE A 46 -3.26 2.76 5.59
CA ILE A 46 -2.77 1.50 5.03
C ILE A 46 -1.26 1.47 5.26
N ASN A 47 -0.79 0.45 5.98
CA ASN A 47 0.64 0.21 6.13
C ASN A 47 1.18 -0.50 4.87
N PRO A 48 2.08 0.13 4.09
CA PRO A 48 2.61 -0.47 2.86
C PRO A 48 3.29 -1.81 3.12
N SER A 49 4.10 -1.92 4.18
CA SER A 49 4.81 -3.16 4.52
C SER A 49 3.83 -4.32 4.74
N LEU A 50 2.78 -4.10 5.54
CA LEU A 50 1.77 -5.13 5.80
C LEU A 50 1.01 -5.54 4.52
N LEU A 51 0.72 -4.59 3.64
CA LEU A 51 0.04 -4.89 2.38
C LEU A 51 0.92 -5.78 1.49
N ILE A 52 2.21 -5.47 1.41
CA ILE A 52 3.17 -6.25 0.62
C ILE A 52 3.38 -7.63 1.25
N ASP A 53 3.51 -7.74 2.58
CA ASP A 53 3.60 -9.02 3.27
C ASP A 53 2.40 -9.91 2.97
N MET A 54 1.19 -9.34 2.98
CA MET A 54 -0.03 -10.06 2.60
C MET A 54 -0.01 -10.48 1.13
N PHE A 55 0.42 -9.60 0.23
CA PHE A 55 0.53 -9.92 -1.19
C PHE A 55 1.53 -11.07 -1.43
N LEU A 56 2.67 -11.05 -0.75
CA LEU A 56 3.68 -12.12 -0.80
C LEU A 56 3.23 -13.43 -0.16
N SER A 57 2.28 -13.39 0.78
CA SER A 57 1.72 -14.60 1.37
C SER A 57 0.76 -15.34 0.44
N GLU A 58 0.29 -14.68 -0.63
CA GLU A 58 -0.39 -15.35 -1.73
C GLU A 58 0.64 -16.14 -2.56
N ASP A 59 0.21 -17.21 -3.22
CA ASP A 59 1.11 -18.06 -4.03
C ASP A 59 1.59 -17.30 -5.27
N LEU A 60 2.70 -16.57 -5.13
CA LEU A 60 3.36 -15.77 -6.17
C LEU A 60 4.58 -16.48 -6.79
N GLY A 61 4.75 -17.79 -6.54
CA GLY A 61 5.93 -18.54 -6.98
C GLY A 61 7.24 -17.98 -6.38
N ASP A 62 8.29 -17.87 -7.18
CA ASP A 62 9.63 -17.41 -6.76
C ASP A 62 9.77 -15.88 -6.62
N THR A 63 8.64 -15.15 -6.51
CA THR A 63 8.66 -13.69 -6.38
C THR A 63 9.20 -13.31 -5.00
N THR A 64 10.26 -12.52 -4.98
CA THR A 64 10.82 -11.95 -3.74
C THR A 64 10.73 -10.44 -3.77
N VAL A 65 10.41 -9.83 -2.62
CA VAL A 65 10.53 -8.38 -2.45
C VAL A 65 11.86 -8.12 -1.78
N SER A 66 12.67 -7.30 -2.43
CA SER A 66 13.98 -6.91 -1.92
C SER A 66 13.86 -5.94 -0.74
N GLU A 67 12.95 -4.96 -0.83
CA GLU A 67 12.81 -3.89 0.15
C GLU A 67 11.43 -3.21 0.06
N VAL A 68 10.90 -2.77 1.20
CA VAL A 68 9.74 -1.88 1.28
C VAL A 68 10.08 -0.75 2.24
N GLU A 69 10.27 0.45 1.71
CA GLU A 69 10.59 1.63 2.51
C GLU A 69 9.49 2.70 2.44
N ARG A 70 9.34 3.46 3.53
CA ARG A 70 8.52 4.68 3.55
C ARG A 70 9.44 5.86 3.29
N THR A 71 9.31 6.48 2.12
CA THR A 71 10.14 7.62 1.72
C THR A 71 9.70 8.94 2.32
N GLY A 72 8.42 9.08 2.69
CA GLY A 72 7.92 10.30 3.33
C GLY A 72 6.44 10.26 3.70
N VAL A 73 5.95 11.37 4.27
CA VAL A 73 4.53 11.63 4.51
C VAL A 73 4.18 12.94 3.83
N LEU A 74 3.21 12.89 2.92
CA LEU A 74 2.77 14.04 2.15
C LEU A 74 1.44 14.58 2.69
N MET A 75 1.23 15.89 2.58
CA MET A 75 -0.06 16.52 2.79
C MET A 75 -1.02 16.21 1.63
N GLU A 76 -2.29 16.57 1.76
CA GLU A 76 -3.34 16.32 0.73
C GLU A 76 -3.00 16.84 -0.66
N ASN A 77 -2.16 17.89 -0.76
CA ASN A 77 -1.70 18.46 -2.01
C ASN A 77 -0.42 17.78 -2.56
N GLU A 78 -0.06 16.61 -2.03
CA GLU A 78 1.15 15.85 -2.37
C GLU A 78 2.46 16.60 -2.09
N LYS A 79 2.43 17.65 -1.26
CA LYS A 79 3.61 18.38 -0.82
C LYS A 79 4.07 17.90 0.55
N GLU A 80 5.36 18.00 0.78
CA GLU A 80 5.96 17.78 2.10
C GLU A 80 5.51 18.88 3.08
N PHE A 81 5.43 18.52 4.35
CA PHE A 81 5.12 19.44 5.44
C PHE A 81 6.37 20.31 5.69
N PHE A 82 6.31 21.59 5.31
CA PHE A 82 7.35 22.60 5.61
C PHE A 82 6.98 23.40 6.85
#